data_AF-A0AAV7YHC2-F1
#
_entry.id   AF-A0AAV7YHC2-F1
#
_cell.length_a   1.000
_cell.length_b   1.000
_cell.length_c   1.000
_cell.angle_alpha   90.00
_cell.angle_beta   90.00
_cell.angle_gamma   90.00
#
_symmetry.space_group_name_H-M   'P 1'
#
loop_
_entity.id
_entity.type
_entity.pdbx_description
1 polymer ?
#
loop_
_entity_poly.entity_id
_entity_poly.type
_entity_poly.pdbx_seq_one_letter_code
_entity_poly.pdbx_strand_id
1 'polypeptide(L)'
;MSSEQPFSERLVGYFRSTPFISRMIMIICITLYIIGIFVEIPAFKICMIPSLITSSIVNVYRVFTFPFFHGGFLHLLFNMMSFRGMAMSLENIIGSVNMFFLTLIFIVFDGIVGYLLSYGCATILNWDAPYENCLVGFSGVIFGMVVIETKLSKQKTRSIFGFVTVPNKYYPWILLIVLQLLLQSVSFVGHLSGLLVGYLYTFGKFNCLFLSPKNLQRVESKMEKISNSNNFIRGGTATLFQDNAIPDTTDNQPNNVVKRTMKLAPRQSTQKNPKKFAGSGNKLGSLADYHNSQSLELNRIESITSKNLINNSNQDDNNMLGTKYLNSDLFSDPEMPKDNEKN
;
A
#
# COMPACT_ATOMS: atom_id res chain seq x y z
N MET A 1 -15.64 29.79 -5.34
CA MET A 1 -14.54 29.07 -6.00
C MET A 1 -13.37 29.01 -5.04
N SER A 2 -13.11 27.86 -4.43
CA SER A 2 -11.91 27.65 -3.62
C SER A 2 -10.70 27.60 -4.56
N SER A 3 -9.75 28.51 -4.39
CA SER A 3 -8.47 28.46 -5.11
C SER A 3 -7.80 27.13 -4.81
N GLU A 4 -7.70 26.27 -5.82
CA GLU A 4 -6.96 25.02 -5.73
C GLU A 4 -5.50 25.32 -5.39
N GLN A 5 -5.00 24.79 -4.25
CA GLN A 5 -3.61 24.99 -3.86
C GLN A 5 -2.65 24.48 -4.95
N PRO A 6 -1.52 25.19 -5.21
CA PRO A 6 -0.47 24.74 -6.11
C PRO A 6 -0.02 23.30 -5.83
N PHE A 7 0.34 22.57 -6.87
CA PHE A 7 0.79 21.18 -6.75
C PHE A 7 1.97 21.01 -5.78
N SER A 8 2.92 21.96 -5.79
CA SER A 8 4.06 21.99 -4.87
C SER A 8 3.62 22.05 -3.40
N GLU A 9 2.62 22.87 -3.08
CA GLU A 9 2.07 22.98 -1.73
C GLU A 9 1.38 21.69 -1.30
N ARG A 10 0.64 21.04 -2.21
CA ARG A 10 0.01 19.73 -1.94
C ARG A 10 1.05 18.65 -1.69
N LEU A 11 2.13 18.61 -2.47
CA LEU A 11 3.20 17.63 -2.32
C LEU A 11 3.97 17.86 -1.03
N VAL A 12 4.27 19.11 -0.69
CA VAL A 12 4.86 19.47 0.61
C VAL A 12 3.93 19.09 1.75
N GLY A 13 2.63 19.36 1.63
CA GLY A 13 1.61 18.94 2.61
C GLY A 13 1.55 17.41 2.76
N TYR A 14 1.62 16.68 1.65
CA TYR A 14 1.63 15.23 1.61
C TYR A 14 2.80 14.63 2.39
N PHE A 15 4.02 15.15 2.18
CA PHE A 15 5.20 14.72 2.92
C PHE A 15 5.19 15.19 4.38
N ARG A 16 4.70 16.41 4.63
CA ARG A 16 4.63 16.96 5.98
C ARG A 16 3.58 16.28 6.85
N SER A 17 2.53 15.69 6.30
CA SER A 17 1.55 14.97 7.11
C SER A 17 1.97 13.52 7.40
N THR A 18 3.05 13.03 6.77
CA THR A 18 3.59 11.69 7.04
C THR A 18 4.28 11.66 8.41
N PRO A 19 3.99 10.65 9.25
CA PRO A 19 4.71 10.39 10.50
C PRO A 19 6.22 10.24 10.31
N PHE A 20 6.96 10.48 11.39
CA PHE A 20 8.40 10.70 11.33
C PHE A 20 9.19 9.55 10.68
N ILE A 21 9.02 8.30 11.15
CA ILE A 21 9.82 7.16 10.65
C ILE A 21 9.44 6.81 9.22
N SER A 22 8.14 6.77 8.93
CA SER A 22 7.61 6.55 7.59
C SER A 22 8.19 7.58 6.60
N ARG A 23 8.24 8.85 7.00
CA ARG A 23 8.84 9.92 6.18
C ARG A 23 10.33 9.69 5.96
N MET A 24 11.08 9.29 6.98
CA MET A 24 12.52 9.01 6.84
C MET A 24 12.79 7.86 5.86
N ILE A 25 12.04 6.77 5.95
CA ILE A 25 12.16 5.62 5.03
C ILE A 25 11.89 6.07 3.59
N MET A 26 10.83 6.85 3.36
CA MET A 26 10.54 7.38 2.02
C MET A 26 11.70 8.23 1.48
N ILE A 27 12.24 9.14 2.30
CA ILE A 27 13.37 9.99 1.92
C ILE A 27 14.59 9.14 1.57
N ILE A 28 14.89 8.11 2.36
CA ILE A 28 16.02 7.20 2.11
C ILE A 28 15.84 6.50 0.76
N CYS A 29 14.68 5.88 0.50
CA CYS A 29 14.42 5.19 -0.77
C CYS A 29 14.50 6.13 -1.98
N ILE A 30 13.91 7.33 -1.88
CA ILE A 30 13.94 8.34 -2.95
C ILE A 30 15.39 8.82 -3.18
N THR A 31 16.13 9.11 -2.12
CA THR A 31 17.52 9.58 -2.21
C THR A 31 18.42 8.54 -2.84
N LEU A 32 18.32 7.27 -2.41
CA LEU A 32 19.10 6.17 -2.98
C LEU A 32 18.77 5.93 -4.45
N TYR A 33 17.50 6.07 -4.84
CA TYR A 33 17.11 6.00 -6.24
C TYR A 33 17.74 7.14 -7.07
N ILE A 34 17.70 8.38 -6.58
CA ILE A 34 18.33 9.53 -7.25
C ILE A 34 19.84 9.33 -7.37
N ILE A 35 20.52 8.89 -6.30
CA ILE A 35 21.95 8.57 -6.34
C ILE A 35 22.23 7.47 -7.37
N GLY A 36 21.38 6.44 -7.44
CA GLY A 36 21.49 5.36 -8.41
C GLY A 36 21.47 5.82 -9.87
N ILE A 37 20.73 6.89 -10.18
CA ILE A 37 20.71 7.50 -11.52
C ILE A 37 22.06 8.11 -11.89
N PHE A 38 22.77 8.72 -10.93
CA PHE A 38 24.05 9.40 -11.19
C PHE A 38 25.27 8.48 -11.11
N VAL A 39 25.21 7.44 -10.27
CA VAL A 39 26.37 6.56 -9.97
C VAL A 39 26.38 5.30 -10.84
N GLU A 40 25.31 5.03 -11.59
CA GLU A 40 25.16 3.84 -12.45
C GLU A 40 25.53 2.53 -11.72
N ILE A 41 25.07 2.38 -10.46
CA ILE A 41 25.35 1.17 -9.68
C ILE A 41 24.66 -0.02 -10.36
N PRO A 42 25.40 -1.04 -10.79
CA PRO A 42 24.77 -2.15 -11.49
C PRO A 42 23.89 -2.95 -10.52
N ALA A 43 22.67 -3.27 -10.96
CA ALA A 43 21.62 -3.86 -10.13
C ALA A 43 22.08 -5.14 -9.39
N PHE A 44 22.91 -5.97 -10.03
CA PHE A 44 23.43 -7.21 -9.45
C PHE A 44 24.30 -7.01 -8.20
N LYS A 45 24.79 -5.79 -7.89
CA LYS A 45 25.56 -5.50 -6.65
C LYS A 45 24.67 -5.22 -5.44
N ILE A 46 23.43 -4.80 -5.68
CA ILE A 46 22.52 -4.26 -4.65
C ILE A 46 21.28 -5.12 -4.44
N CYS A 47 20.83 -5.82 -5.47
CA CYS A 47 19.68 -6.69 -5.36
C CYS A 47 19.98 -7.98 -4.61
N MET A 48 18.92 -8.57 -4.06
CA MET A 48 19.00 -9.85 -3.41
C MET A 48 18.84 -10.96 -4.46
N ILE A 49 19.91 -11.71 -4.68
CA ILE A 49 19.90 -12.93 -5.49
C ILE A 49 20.16 -14.11 -4.52
N PRO A 50 19.20 -15.02 -4.31
CA PRO A 50 19.34 -16.12 -3.37
C PRO A 50 20.57 -16.99 -3.60
N SER A 51 20.90 -17.32 -4.85
CA SER A 51 22.07 -18.14 -5.21
C SER A 51 23.41 -17.56 -4.73
N LEU A 52 23.56 -16.23 -4.77
CA LEU A 52 24.75 -15.53 -4.29
C LEU A 52 24.88 -15.57 -2.77
N ILE A 53 23.76 -15.58 -2.04
CA ILE A 53 23.73 -15.69 -0.58
C ILE A 53 24.22 -17.09 -0.17
N THR A 54 23.76 -18.14 -0.86
CA THR A 54 24.24 -19.51 -0.64
C THR A 54 25.71 -19.65 -0.95
N SER A 55 26.17 -18.99 -2.01
CA SER A 55 27.56 -19.09 -2.48
C SER A 55 28.58 -18.44 -1.54
N SER A 56 28.19 -17.40 -0.79
CA SER A 56 29.10 -16.73 0.15
C SER A 56 28.36 -15.94 1.21
N ILE A 57 28.79 -16.10 2.47
CA ILE A 57 28.29 -15.33 3.63
C ILE A 57 28.45 -13.81 3.45
N VAL A 58 29.44 -13.38 2.66
CA VAL A 58 29.68 -11.97 2.38
C VAL A 58 28.47 -11.34 1.68
N ASN A 59 27.65 -12.10 0.96
CA ASN A 59 26.46 -11.59 0.27
C ASN A 59 25.23 -11.41 1.17
N VAL A 60 25.30 -11.75 2.47
CA VAL A 60 24.17 -11.62 3.41
C VAL A 60 23.70 -10.16 3.59
N TYR A 61 24.58 -9.16 3.37
CA TYR A 61 24.17 -7.75 3.42
C TYR A 61 22.99 -7.46 2.48
N ARG A 62 22.85 -8.21 1.39
CA ARG A 62 21.81 -8.04 0.38
C ARG A 62 20.40 -8.16 0.96
N VAL A 63 20.21 -9.01 1.97
CA VAL A 63 18.94 -9.17 2.72
C VAL A 63 18.50 -7.85 3.34
N PHE A 64 19.45 -7.00 3.76
CA PHE A 64 19.15 -5.73 4.41
C PHE A 64 19.05 -4.57 3.42
N THR A 65 19.79 -4.63 2.31
CA THR A 65 19.89 -3.50 1.37
C THR A 65 18.84 -3.53 0.28
N PHE A 66 18.43 -4.71 -0.21
CA PHE A 66 17.53 -4.84 -1.35
C PHE A 66 16.20 -4.06 -1.23
N PRO A 67 15.57 -3.89 -0.03
CA PRO A 67 14.29 -3.19 0.06
C PRO A 67 14.38 -1.71 -0.27
N PHE A 68 15.57 -1.11 -0.15
CA PHE A 68 15.76 0.32 -0.35
C PHE A 68 16.04 0.70 -1.82
N PHE A 69 16.41 -0.27 -2.66
CA PHE A 69 16.69 -0.07 -4.08
C PHE A 69 15.47 -0.44 -4.93
N HIS A 70 15.26 0.29 -6.03
CA HIS A 70 14.09 0.11 -6.89
C HIS A 70 14.54 0.07 -8.35
N GLY A 71 14.03 -0.90 -9.11
CA GLY A 71 14.40 -1.12 -10.52
C GLY A 71 13.90 -0.06 -11.51
N GLY A 72 13.13 0.93 -11.07
CA GLY A 72 12.65 2.01 -11.95
C GLY A 72 11.72 3.00 -11.26
N PHE A 73 11.42 4.10 -11.95
CA PHE A 73 10.66 5.22 -11.39
C PHE A 73 9.24 4.83 -10.97
N LEU A 74 8.49 4.16 -11.85
CA LEU A 74 7.13 3.71 -11.53
C LEU A 74 7.12 2.71 -10.37
N HIS A 75 8.12 1.83 -10.31
CA HIS A 75 8.27 0.89 -9.22
C HIS A 75 8.50 1.61 -7.88
N LEU A 76 9.39 2.62 -7.83
CA LEU A 76 9.58 3.47 -6.66
C LEU A 76 8.28 4.23 -6.30
N LEU A 77 7.64 4.85 -7.29
CA LEU A 77 6.45 5.68 -7.08
C LEU A 77 5.33 4.88 -6.42
N PHE A 78 4.97 3.72 -6.98
CA PHE A 78 3.90 2.89 -6.44
C PHE A 78 4.27 2.30 -5.07
N ASN A 79 5.53 1.95 -4.83
CA ASN A 79 5.99 1.54 -3.50
C ASN A 79 5.81 2.67 -2.49
N MET A 80 6.30 3.87 -2.76
CA MET A 80 6.25 4.97 -1.78
C MET A 80 4.83 5.46 -1.51
N MET A 81 3.96 5.47 -2.53
CA MET A 81 2.54 5.79 -2.35
C MET A 81 1.83 4.73 -1.49
N SER A 82 2.04 3.45 -1.78
CA SER A 82 1.43 2.34 -1.05
C SER A 82 1.96 2.23 0.38
N PHE A 83 3.28 2.34 0.53
CA PHE A 83 3.96 2.35 1.82
C PHE A 83 3.38 3.43 2.72
N ARG A 84 3.34 4.69 2.25
CA ARG A 84 2.77 5.78 3.06
C ARG A 84 1.33 5.48 3.48
N GLY A 85 0.50 4.99 2.57
CA GLY A 85 -0.90 4.65 2.88
C GLY A 85 -1.03 3.72 4.08
N MET A 86 -0.22 2.66 4.12
CA MET A 86 -0.23 1.67 5.21
C MET A 86 0.53 2.17 6.45
N ALA A 87 1.71 2.74 6.25
CA ALA A 87 2.63 3.17 7.29
C ALA A 87 2.08 4.32 8.14
N MET A 88 1.32 5.25 7.55
CA MET A 88 0.64 6.29 8.32
C MET A 88 -0.31 5.69 9.37
N SER A 89 -1.14 4.72 8.97
CA SER A 89 -2.08 4.07 9.89
C SER A 89 -1.32 3.36 11.02
N LEU A 90 -0.31 2.57 10.66
CA LEU A 90 0.45 1.78 11.62
C LEU A 90 1.27 2.64 12.59
N GLU A 91 2.04 3.61 12.10
CA GLU A 91 2.89 4.45 12.96
C GLU A 91 2.06 5.27 13.96
N ASN A 92 0.86 5.72 13.57
CA ASN A 92 -0.08 6.38 14.49
C ASN A 92 -0.60 5.48 15.61
N ILE A 93 -0.66 4.16 15.39
CA ILE A 93 -1.15 3.19 16.38
C ILE A 93 -0.01 2.70 17.28
N ILE A 94 1.12 2.31 16.69
CA ILE A 94 2.22 1.65 17.43
C ILE A 94 3.30 2.63 17.90
N GLY A 95 3.30 3.86 17.40
CA GLY A 95 4.30 4.88 17.70
C GLY A 95 5.56 4.75 16.82
N SER A 96 6.32 5.84 16.73
CA SER A 96 7.46 5.97 15.82
C SER A 96 8.56 4.95 16.12
N VAL A 97 8.98 4.79 17.38
CA VAL A 97 10.06 3.84 17.71
C VAL A 97 9.66 2.40 17.39
N ASN A 98 8.43 1.98 17.70
CA ASN A 98 7.98 0.63 17.36
C ASN A 98 7.80 0.46 15.86
N MET A 99 7.41 1.49 15.12
CA MET A 99 7.36 1.46 13.65
C MET A 99 8.74 1.22 13.05
N PHE A 100 9.78 1.84 13.62
CA PHE A 100 11.15 1.59 13.23
C PHE A 100 11.54 0.12 13.46
N PHE A 101 11.30 -0.43 14.66
CA PHE A 101 11.57 -1.85 14.94
C PHE A 101 10.75 -2.80 14.07
N LEU A 102 9.46 -2.53 13.88
CA LEU A 102 8.59 -3.31 13.00
C LEU A 102 9.17 -3.36 11.58
N THR A 103 9.59 -2.21 11.06
CA THR A 103 10.19 -2.13 9.73
C THR A 103 11.48 -2.93 9.65
N LEU A 104 12.37 -2.82 10.64
CA LEU A 104 13.62 -3.59 10.66
C LEU A 104 13.37 -5.10 10.71
N ILE A 105 12.45 -5.55 11.57
CA ILE A 105 12.06 -6.95 11.66
C ILE A 105 11.51 -7.41 10.31
N PHE A 106 10.66 -6.60 9.66
CA PHE A 106 10.07 -6.98 8.38
C PHE A 106 11.13 -7.06 7.29
N ILE A 107 12.07 -6.13 7.19
CA ILE A 107 13.20 -6.21 6.24
C ILE A 107 13.96 -7.54 6.39
N VAL A 108 14.32 -7.89 7.64
CA VAL A 108 15.12 -9.09 7.90
C VAL A 108 14.34 -10.36 7.59
N PHE A 109 13.14 -10.49 8.15
CA PHE A 109 12.36 -11.70 8.01
C PHE A 109 11.78 -11.86 6.59
N ASP A 110 11.47 -10.76 5.90
CA ASP A 110 11.06 -10.80 4.48
C ASP A 110 12.19 -11.37 3.62
N GLY A 111 13.42 -10.89 3.77
CA GLY A 111 14.56 -11.45 3.03
C GLY A 111 14.88 -12.90 3.42
N ILE A 112 14.78 -13.28 4.71
CA ILE A 112 14.98 -14.68 5.12
C ILE A 112 13.89 -15.59 4.52
N VAL A 113 12.62 -15.23 4.65
CA VAL A 113 11.51 -16.03 4.11
C VAL A 113 11.57 -16.06 2.58
N GLY A 114 11.89 -14.94 1.93
CA GLY A 114 12.08 -14.86 0.49
C GLY A 114 13.20 -15.80 0.00
N TYR A 115 14.35 -15.80 0.69
CA TYR A 115 15.43 -16.74 0.42
C TYR A 115 14.97 -18.20 0.56
N LEU A 116 14.32 -18.55 1.67
CA LEU A 116 13.87 -19.92 1.94
C LEU A 116 12.83 -20.39 0.91
N LEU A 117 11.90 -19.52 0.51
CA LEU A 117 10.92 -19.82 -0.54
C LEU A 117 11.61 -20.04 -1.88
N SER A 118 12.51 -19.13 -2.29
CA SER A 118 13.25 -19.27 -3.53
C SER A 118 14.11 -20.53 -3.57
N TYR A 119 14.82 -20.83 -2.48
CA TYR A 119 15.60 -22.06 -2.33
C TYR A 119 14.73 -23.31 -2.38
N GLY A 120 13.55 -23.28 -1.75
CA GLY A 120 12.56 -24.36 -1.81
C GLY A 120 12.01 -24.56 -3.23
N CYS A 121 11.75 -23.48 -3.99
CA CYS A 121 11.35 -23.57 -5.39
C CYS A 121 12.41 -24.30 -6.23
N ALA A 122 13.69 -23.94 -6.07
CA ALA A 122 14.78 -24.60 -6.79
C ALA A 122 14.92 -26.08 -6.39
N THR A 123 14.98 -26.36 -5.10
CA THR A 123 15.32 -27.72 -4.61
C THR A 123 14.16 -28.72 -4.57
N ILE A 124 12.94 -28.27 -4.29
CA ILE A 124 11.76 -29.14 -4.14
C ILE A 124 10.93 -29.17 -5.42
N LEU A 125 10.77 -28.02 -6.08
CA LEU A 125 9.91 -27.88 -7.27
C LEU A 125 10.70 -27.94 -8.59
N ASN A 126 12.05 -28.02 -8.54
CA ASN A 126 12.93 -27.92 -9.70
C ASN A 126 12.65 -26.65 -10.53
N TRP A 127 12.36 -25.55 -9.84
CA TRP A 127 12.08 -24.25 -10.46
C TRP A 127 13.12 -23.24 -10.01
N ASP A 128 14.17 -23.08 -10.81
CA ASP A 128 15.34 -22.26 -10.46
C ASP A 128 15.13 -20.76 -10.63
N ALA A 129 14.10 -20.35 -11.39
CA ALA A 129 13.91 -18.93 -11.71
C ALA A 129 13.84 -18.04 -10.46
N PRO A 130 13.04 -18.34 -9.42
CA PRO A 130 13.03 -17.53 -8.19
C PRO A 130 14.35 -17.50 -7.42
N TYR A 131 15.22 -18.48 -7.62
CA TYR A 131 16.50 -18.63 -6.92
C TYR A 131 17.63 -17.81 -7.57
N GLU A 132 17.56 -17.61 -8.89
CA GLU A 132 18.51 -16.79 -9.65
C GLU A 132 18.00 -15.36 -9.91
N ASN A 133 16.72 -15.11 -9.68
CA ASN A 133 16.13 -13.79 -9.89
C ASN A 133 16.67 -12.75 -8.90
N CYS A 134 16.78 -11.52 -9.40
CA CYS A 134 17.23 -10.34 -8.67
C CYS A 134 16.02 -9.66 -8.02
N LEU A 135 15.92 -9.75 -6.69
CA LEU A 135 14.84 -9.13 -5.90
C LEU A 135 15.26 -7.72 -5.46
N VAL A 136 14.39 -6.74 -5.68
CA VAL A 136 14.55 -5.34 -5.27
C VAL A 136 13.20 -4.76 -4.84
N GLY A 137 13.23 -3.74 -4.01
CA GLY A 137 12.08 -2.91 -3.68
C GLY A 137 11.49 -3.20 -2.32
N PHE A 138 10.83 -2.17 -1.77
CA PHE A 138 10.29 -2.20 -0.42
C PHE A 138 8.97 -2.99 -0.30
N SER A 139 8.53 -3.61 -1.39
CA SER A 139 7.17 -4.11 -1.56
C SER A 139 6.85 -5.30 -0.66
N GLY A 140 7.81 -6.19 -0.35
CA GLY A 140 7.59 -7.26 0.61
C GLY A 140 7.22 -6.71 2.00
N VAL A 141 7.96 -5.73 2.49
CA VAL A 141 7.61 -5.00 3.73
C VAL A 141 6.21 -4.37 3.65
N ILE A 142 5.86 -3.76 2.51
CA ILE A 142 4.52 -3.18 2.29
C ILE A 142 3.43 -4.26 2.36
N PHE A 143 3.61 -5.40 1.71
CA PHE A 143 2.65 -6.51 1.76
C PHE A 143 2.45 -7.02 3.18
N GLY A 144 3.53 -7.10 3.95
CA GLY A 144 3.45 -7.41 5.36
C GLY A 144 2.63 -6.37 6.14
N MET A 145 2.85 -5.07 5.91
CA MET A 145 2.07 -4.00 6.52
C MET A 145 0.59 -4.03 6.11
N VAL A 146 0.29 -4.39 4.86
CA VAL A 146 -1.08 -4.59 4.38
C VAL A 146 -1.80 -5.67 5.18
N VAL A 147 -1.12 -6.79 5.49
CA VAL A 147 -1.70 -7.86 6.32
C VAL A 147 -2.01 -7.35 7.74
N ILE A 148 -1.08 -6.64 8.37
CA ILE A 148 -1.27 -6.06 9.70
C ILE A 148 -2.45 -5.10 9.69
N GLU A 149 -2.46 -4.13 8.80
CA GLU A 149 -3.48 -3.09 8.75
C GLU A 149 -4.85 -3.67 8.39
N THR A 150 -4.90 -4.68 7.51
CA THR A 150 -6.12 -5.46 7.22
C THR A 150 -6.70 -6.09 8.48
N LYS A 151 -5.84 -6.66 9.35
CA LYS A 151 -6.25 -7.29 10.61
C LYS A 151 -6.70 -6.29 11.68
N LEU A 152 -6.11 -5.09 11.71
CA LEU A 152 -6.51 -4.02 12.62
C LEU A 152 -7.79 -3.32 12.18
N SER A 153 -8.04 -3.28 10.88
CA SER A 153 -9.17 -2.57 10.31
C SER A 153 -10.50 -3.23 10.66
N LYS A 154 -11.46 -2.40 11.06
CA LYS A 154 -12.85 -2.81 11.34
C LYS A 154 -13.71 -2.86 10.08
N GLN A 155 -13.14 -2.55 8.92
CA GLN A 155 -13.87 -2.55 7.65
C GLN A 155 -14.17 -3.99 7.19
N LYS A 156 -15.39 -4.21 6.70
CA LYS A 156 -15.81 -5.53 6.18
C LYS A 156 -15.30 -5.76 4.75
N THR A 157 -15.14 -4.70 3.98
CA THR A 157 -14.75 -4.73 2.58
C THR A 157 -13.76 -3.62 2.26
N ARG A 158 -13.00 -3.80 1.18
CA ARG A 158 -12.03 -2.83 0.65
C ARG A 158 -12.06 -2.82 -0.86
N SER A 159 -11.77 -1.66 -1.44
CA SER A 159 -11.63 -1.55 -2.89
C SER A 159 -10.19 -1.78 -3.34
N ILE A 160 -10.03 -2.54 -4.42
CA ILE A 160 -8.77 -2.72 -5.14
C ILE A 160 -8.72 -1.65 -6.24
N PHE A 161 -7.79 -0.70 -6.09
CA PHE A 161 -7.60 0.45 -6.99
C PHE A 161 -8.85 1.30 -7.26
N GLY A 162 -9.89 1.22 -6.42
CA GLY A 162 -11.14 1.96 -6.59
C GLY A 162 -12.17 1.26 -7.50
N PHE A 163 -11.82 0.16 -8.17
CA PHE A 163 -12.68 -0.48 -9.16
C PHE A 163 -13.50 -1.65 -8.60
N VAL A 164 -12.88 -2.51 -7.80
CA VAL A 164 -13.50 -3.77 -7.33
C VAL A 164 -13.48 -3.84 -5.82
N THR A 165 -14.65 -4.02 -5.21
CA THR A 165 -14.77 -4.18 -3.76
C THR A 165 -14.69 -5.66 -3.38
N VAL A 166 -13.76 -5.99 -2.49
CA VAL A 166 -13.52 -7.35 -2.00
C VAL A 166 -13.66 -7.45 -0.49
N PRO A 167 -13.98 -8.63 0.08
CA PRO A 167 -13.97 -8.83 1.52
C PRO A 167 -12.59 -8.57 2.13
N ASN A 168 -12.55 -7.83 3.24
CA ASN A 168 -11.31 -7.41 3.91
C ASN A 168 -10.39 -8.61 4.24
N LYS A 169 -10.96 -9.75 4.65
CA LYS A 169 -10.22 -10.97 4.97
C LYS A 169 -9.33 -11.47 3.81
N TYR A 170 -9.80 -11.33 2.57
CA TYR A 170 -9.10 -11.83 1.38
C TYR A 170 -8.29 -10.75 0.68
N TYR A 171 -8.38 -9.50 1.12
CA TYR A 171 -7.76 -8.36 0.47
C TYR A 171 -6.24 -8.53 0.23
N PRO A 172 -5.40 -8.97 1.19
CA PRO A 172 -3.97 -9.11 0.94
C PRO A 172 -3.64 -10.13 -0.16
N TRP A 173 -4.37 -11.26 -0.19
CA TRP A 173 -4.18 -12.32 -1.17
C TRP A 173 -4.67 -11.93 -2.56
N ILE A 174 -5.83 -11.29 -2.65
CA ILE A 174 -6.35 -10.81 -3.94
C ILE A 174 -5.44 -9.71 -4.48
N LEU A 175 -4.97 -8.79 -3.61
CA LEU A 175 -4.02 -7.76 -4.00
C LEU A 175 -2.72 -8.36 -4.54
N LEU A 176 -2.20 -9.43 -3.92
CA LEU A 176 -1.02 -10.17 -4.40
C LEU A 176 -1.24 -10.69 -5.83
N ILE A 177 -2.35 -11.38 -6.07
CA ILE A 177 -2.67 -11.96 -7.38
C ILE A 177 -2.84 -10.85 -8.43
N VAL A 178 -3.61 -9.81 -8.12
CA VAL A 178 -3.85 -8.70 -9.05
C VAL A 178 -2.55 -7.98 -9.39
N LEU A 179 -1.71 -7.67 -8.40
CA LEU A 179 -0.43 -7.02 -8.65
C LEU A 179 0.51 -7.90 -9.48
N GLN A 180 0.54 -9.22 -9.26
CA GLN A 180 1.35 -10.12 -10.06
C GLN A 180 0.91 -10.16 -11.53
N LEU A 181 -0.40 -10.11 -11.79
CA LEU A 181 -0.95 -10.08 -13.15
C LEU A 181 -0.65 -8.76 -13.86
N LEU A 182 -0.71 -7.64 -13.15
CA LEU A 182 -0.48 -6.31 -13.70
C LEU A 182 1.02 -5.99 -13.87
N LEU A 183 1.86 -6.45 -12.96
CA LEU A 183 3.28 -6.13 -12.87
C LEU A 183 4.12 -7.41 -12.96
N GLN A 184 4.11 -8.04 -14.13
CA GLN A 184 4.78 -9.33 -14.39
C GLN A 184 6.30 -9.29 -14.15
N SER A 185 6.92 -8.11 -14.20
CA SER A 185 8.35 -7.91 -13.96
C SER A 185 8.74 -7.89 -12.47
N VAL A 186 7.76 -7.97 -11.55
CA VAL A 186 8.03 -7.94 -10.10
C VAL A 186 7.96 -9.34 -9.52
N SER A 187 8.80 -9.61 -8.52
CA SER A 187 8.94 -10.94 -7.91
C SER A 187 7.71 -11.31 -7.06
N PHE A 188 6.95 -12.31 -7.54
CA PHE A 188 5.87 -12.93 -6.76
C PHE A 188 6.37 -13.44 -5.40
N VAL A 189 7.52 -14.12 -5.39
CA VAL A 189 8.09 -14.71 -4.18
C VAL A 189 8.45 -13.62 -3.16
N GLY A 190 8.99 -12.49 -3.60
CA GLY A 190 9.28 -11.36 -2.72
C GLY A 190 8.04 -10.70 -2.11
N HIS A 191 6.91 -10.66 -2.85
CA HIS A 191 5.65 -10.19 -2.27
C HIS A 191 5.02 -11.21 -1.32
N LEU A 192 5.09 -12.49 -1.69
CA LEU A 192 4.57 -13.59 -0.90
C LEU A 192 5.32 -13.71 0.44
N SER A 193 6.65 -13.58 0.45
CA SER A 193 7.45 -13.61 1.69
C SER A 193 6.99 -12.54 2.67
N GLY A 194 6.84 -11.31 2.21
CA GLY A 194 6.38 -10.20 3.02
C GLY A 194 4.98 -10.40 3.59
N LEU A 195 4.07 -10.92 2.76
CA LEU A 195 2.72 -11.30 3.18
C LEU A 195 2.73 -12.39 4.27
N LEU A 196 3.56 -13.42 4.13
CA LEU A 196 3.72 -14.47 5.14
C LEU A 196 4.31 -13.93 6.45
N VAL A 197 5.32 -13.07 6.38
CA VAL A 197 5.90 -12.38 7.55
C VAL A 197 4.84 -11.52 8.26
N GLY A 198 3.99 -10.83 7.50
CA GLY A 198 2.82 -10.13 8.02
C GLY A 198 1.90 -11.05 8.84
N TYR A 199 1.60 -12.25 8.33
CA TYR A 199 0.80 -13.23 9.08
C TYR A 199 1.52 -13.73 10.35
N LEU A 200 2.81 -14.05 10.26
CA LEU A 200 3.61 -14.44 11.43
C LEU A 200 3.58 -13.38 12.53
N TYR A 201 3.64 -12.09 12.16
CA TYR A 201 3.46 -11.00 13.12
C TYR A 201 2.06 -11.01 13.74
N THR A 202 1.01 -11.18 12.94
CA THR A 202 -0.37 -11.22 13.46
C THR A 202 -0.66 -12.42 14.37
N PHE A 203 0.16 -13.48 14.29
CA PHE A 203 0.13 -14.62 15.21
C PHE A 203 1.01 -14.44 16.45
N GLY A 204 1.60 -13.25 16.65
CA GLY A 204 2.39 -12.91 17.82
C GLY A 204 3.81 -13.49 17.83
N LYS A 205 4.32 -13.98 16.69
CA LYS A 205 5.64 -14.64 16.63
C LYS A 205 6.84 -13.71 16.83
N PHE A 206 6.63 -12.39 16.75
CA PHE A 206 7.69 -11.39 16.94
C PHE A 206 7.59 -10.64 18.27
N ASN A 207 6.67 -11.00 19.17
CA ASN A 207 6.40 -10.23 20.40
C ASN A 207 7.65 -10.02 21.27
N CYS A 208 8.59 -10.97 21.29
CA CYS A 208 9.84 -10.87 22.03
C CYS A 208 10.86 -9.88 21.45
N LEU A 209 10.73 -9.52 20.17
CA LEU A 209 11.64 -8.60 19.49
C LEU A 209 11.26 -7.13 19.71
N PHE A 210 10.06 -6.88 20.22
CA PHE A 210 9.57 -5.54 20.50
C PHE A 210 9.97 -5.05 21.89
N LEU A 211 10.16 -3.74 22.01
CA LEU A 211 10.51 -3.13 23.28
C LEU A 211 9.34 -3.14 24.26
N SER A 212 9.64 -3.45 25.52
CA SER A 212 8.68 -3.24 26.61
C SER A 212 8.36 -1.74 26.76
N PRO A 213 7.18 -1.36 27.28
CA PRO A 213 6.80 0.06 27.44
C PRO A 213 7.81 0.89 28.25
N LYS A 214 8.44 0.29 29.26
CA LYS A 214 9.49 0.94 30.06
C LYS A 214 10.75 1.23 29.23
N ASN A 215 11.19 0.25 28.44
CA ASN A 215 12.35 0.42 27.57
C ASN A 215 12.07 1.39 26.43
N LEU A 216 10.86 1.39 25.89
CA LEU A 216 10.38 2.34 24.89
C LEU A 216 10.50 3.78 25.38
N GLN A 217 9.95 4.08 26.57
CA GLN A 217 10.07 5.41 27.18
C GLN A 217 11.52 5.82 27.42
N ARG A 218 12.38 4.87 27.82
CA ARG A 218 13.81 5.12 28.03
C ARG A 218 14.56 5.44 26.72
N VAL A 219 14.18 4.79 25.62
CA VAL A 219 14.73 5.07 24.29
C VAL A 219 14.25 6.42 23.78
N GLU A 220 12.96 6.72 23.93
CA GLU A 220 12.37 8.01 23.53
C GLU A 220 12.95 9.20 24.32
N SER A 221 13.23 9.03 25.62
CA SER A 221 13.83 10.08 26.45
C SER A 221 15.30 10.31 26.13
N LYS A 222 16.07 9.25 25.81
CA LYS A 222 17.45 9.40 25.31
C LYS A 222 17.52 10.13 23.97
N MET A 223 16.49 9.98 23.14
CA MET A 223 16.39 10.63 21.83
C MET A 223 15.47 11.85 21.86
N GLU A 224 15.46 12.61 22.95
CA GLU A 224 14.54 13.72 23.17
C GLU A 224 14.49 14.74 22.01
N LYS A 225 15.64 15.07 21.42
CA LYS A 225 15.70 15.97 20.24
C LYS A 225 14.89 15.45 19.06
N ILE A 226 14.92 14.14 18.81
CA ILE A 226 14.18 13.49 17.73
C ILE A 226 12.73 13.27 18.15
N SER A 227 12.50 12.85 19.39
CA SER A 227 11.17 12.54 19.88
C SER A 227 10.31 13.78 20.17
N ASN A 228 10.91 14.97 20.19
CA ASN A 228 10.24 16.28 20.17
C ASN A 228 10.06 16.86 18.75
N SER A 229 10.52 16.16 17.70
CA SER A 229 10.40 16.64 16.33
C SER A 229 8.97 16.52 15.79
N ASN A 230 8.66 17.29 14.74
CA ASN A 230 7.33 17.31 14.14
C ASN A 230 6.93 15.93 13.58
N ASN A 231 5.73 15.49 13.96
CA ASN A 231 5.10 14.21 13.62
C ASN A 231 5.84 12.96 14.14
N PHE A 232 6.70 13.11 15.15
CA PHE A 232 7.12 11.98 15.95
C PHE A 232 5.98 11.56 16.87
N ILE A 233 5.70 10.25 16.93
CA ILE A 233 4.58 9.69 17.70
C ILE A 233 5.16 8.91 18.87
N ARG A 234 4.99 9.47 20.07
CA ARG A 234 5.46 8.86 21.33
C ARG A 234 4.49 7.78 21.82
N GLY A 235 5.04 6.72 22.43
CA GLY A 235 4.31 5.85 23.34
C GLY A 235 3.16 5.04 22.75
N GLY A 236 3.43 4.22 21.73
CA GLY A 236 2.44 3.27 21.19
C GLY A 236 2.63 1.81 21.63
N THR A 237 1.67 0.97 21.26
CA THR A 237 1.61 -0.45 21.67
C THR A 237 2.44 -1.30 20.71
N ALA A 238 3.54 -1.87 21.20
CA ALA A 238 4.49 -2.60 20.36
C ALA A 238 3.97 -3.96 19.86
N THR A 239 3.01 -4.56 20.57
CA THR A 239 2.44 -5.88 20.27
C THR A 239 0.93 -5.77 20.13
N LEU A 240 0.45 -5.66 18.90
CA LEU A 240 -0.97 -5.42 18.60
C LEU A 240 -1.87 -6.66 18.71
N PHE A 241 -1.30 -7.87 18.68
CA PHE A 241 -2.04 -9.13 18.53
C PHE A 241 -1.73 -10.15 19.64
N GLN A 242 -1.52 -9.67 20.86
CA GLN A 242 -1.18 -10.52 22.00
C GLN A 242 -2.42 -11.01 22.73
N ASP A 243 -3.21 -11.90 22.12
CA ASP A 243 -4.38 -12.55 22.73
C ASP A 243 -4.41 -14.06 22.41
N ASN A 244 -3.36 -14.80 22.77
CA ASN A 244 -3.36 -16.28 22.71
C ASN A 244 -2.51 -16.91 23.85
N ALA A 245 -2.55 -16.31 25.05
CA ALA A 245 -2.22 -17.08 26.24
C ALA A 245 -3.51 -17.76 26.72
N ILE A 246 -3.54 -19.09 26.66
CA ILE A 246 -4.52 -19.90 27.37
C ILE A 246 -4.53 -19.40 28.83
N PRO A 247 -5.67 -18.99 29.40
CA PRO A 247 -5.69 -18.65 30.82
C PRO A 247 -5.38 -19.93 31.58
N ASP A 248 -4.24 -19.95 32.26
CA ASP A 248 -3.92 -20.98 33.23
C ASP A 248 -4.96 -20.87 34.35
N THR A 249 -5.91 -21.80 34.36
CA THR A 249 -6.97 -21.85 35.37
C THR A 249 -6.38 -22.36 36.67
N THR A 250 -5.60 -21.53 37.36
CA THR A 250 -5.39 -21.61 38.81
C THR A 250 -4.76 -20.29 39.31
N ASP A 251 -5.59 -19.27 39.53
CA ASP A 251 -5.49 -18.56 40.80
C ASP A 251 -6.72 -17.68 41.06
N ASN A 252 -7.34 -17.92 42.21
CA ASN A 252 -8.41 -17.10 42.77
C ASN A 252 -7.78 -15.78 43.24
N GLN A 253 -8.14 -14.63 42.63
CA GLN A 253 -8.22 -13.31 43.27
C GLN A 253 -8.99 -12.31 42.36
N PRO A 254 -9.71 -11.33 42.92
CA PRO A 254 -10.88 -10.75 42.27
C PRO A 254 -10.54 -9.63 41.26
N ASN A 255 -11.21 -9.71 40.12
CA ASN A 255 -11.68 -8.63 39.25
C ASN A 255 -10.89 -7.30 39.26
N ASN A 256 -10.04 -7.13 38.24
CA ASN A 256 -9.74 -5.80 37.67
C ASN A 256 -9.61 -5.89 36.15
N VAL A 257 -10.71 -6.25 35.47
CA VAL A 257 -10.85 -6.01 34.03
C VAL A 257 -11.07 -4.52 33.84
N VAL A 258 -10.00 -3.81 33.49
CA VAL A 258 -10.07 -2.43 33.00
C VAL A 258 -10.75 -2.45 31.62
N LYS A 259 -12.08 -2.44 31.62
CA LYS A 259 -12.87 -1.99 30.46
C LYS A 259 -12.63 -0.49 30.28
N ARG A 260 -11.63 -0.10 29.48
CA ARG A 260 -11.55 1.26 28.93
C ARG A 260 -12.34 1.33 27.63
N THR A 261 -13.64 1.51 27.77
CA THR A 261 -14.46 2.21 26.79
C THR A 261 -13.85 3.58 26.51
N MET A 262 -13.70 3.95 25.24
CA MET A 262 -13.43 5.34 24.83
C MET A 262 -14.53 6.23 25.42
N LYS A 263 -14.21 6.95 26.48
CA LYS A 263 -15.06 8.01 27.02
C LYS A 263 -14.74 9.26 26.20
N LEU A 264 -15.66 9.65 25.33
CA LEU A 264 -15.70 10.99 24.76
C LEU A 264 -15.59 12.00 25.92
N ALA A 265 -14.72 12.99 25.78
CA ALA A 265 -14.56 14.04 26.79
C ALA A 265 -15.90 14.72 27.09
N PRO A 266 -16.26 14.98 28.36
CA PRO A 266 -17.41 15.82 28.67
C PRO A 266 -17.12 17.25 28.24
N ARG A 267 -17.98 17.79 27.38
CA ARG A 267 -18.02 19.21 27.05
C ARG A 267 -18.38 19.96 28.34
N GLN A 268 -17.43 20.68 28.93
CA GLN A 268 -17.70 21.56 30.06
C GLN A 268 -18.70 22.64 29.63
N SER A 269 -19.87 22.63 30.25
CA SER A 269 -20.89 23.67 30.15
C SER A 269 -20.50 24.82 31.08
N THR A 270 -19.78 25.81 30.58
CA THR A 270 -19.74 27.13 31.21
C THR A 270 -20.99 27.89 30.83
N GLN A 271 -21.88 28.07 31.80
CA GLN A 271 -23.07 28.91 31.76
C GLN A 271 -22.66 30.38 31.47
N LYS A 272 -22.91 30.87 30.26
CA LYS A 272 -22.97 32.31 29.94
C LYS A 272 -24.11 32.56 28.96
N ASN A 273 -25.01 33.46 29.37
CA ASN A 273 -26.21 34.00 28.72
C ASN A 273 -26.30 33.82 27.18
N PRO A 274 -27.43 33.34 26.63
CA PRO A 274 -27.61 33.25 25.19
C PRO A 274 -27.96 34.62 24.61
N LYS A 275 -27.00 35.27 23.94
CA LYS A 275 -27.34 36.26 22.89
C LYS A 275 -27.77 35.47 21.66
N LYS A 276 -29.02 35.70 21.22
CA LYS A 276 -29.59 35.21 19.96
C LYS A 276 -28.63 35.50 18.80
N PHE A 277 -28.17 34.44 18.12
CA PHE A 277 -27.65 34.54 16.76
C PHE A 277 -28.83 34.33 15.80
N ALA A 278 -29.10 35.32 14.95
CA ALA A 278 -30.04 35.16 13.84
C ALA A 278 -29.27 34.54 12.66
N GLY A 279 -29.59 33.30 12.32
CA GLY A 279 -29.12 32.63 11.12
C GLY A 279 -30.22 31.75 10.57
N SER A 280 -30.64 32.00 9.33
CA SER A 280 -31.65 31.23 8.62
C SER A 280 -31.09 29.86 8.21
N GLY A 281 -31.43 28.81 8.96
CA GLY A 281 -31.16 27.43 8.55
C GLY A 281 -32.20 26.97 7.53
N ASN A 282 -31.77 26.57 6.33
CA ASN A 282 -32.61 25.85 5.39
C ASN A 282 -32.79 24.41 5.87
N LYS A 283 -34.05 23.96 5.99
CA LYS A 283 -34.40 22.55 6.23
C LYS A 283 -34.17 21.76 4.94
N LEU A 284 -33.41 20.66 5.00
CA LEU A 284 -33.32 19.68 3.91
C LEU A 284 -34.56 18.75 3.94
N GLY A 285 -35.39 18.90 2.90
CA GLY A 285 -36.21 17.88 2.24
C GLY A 285 -37.13 16.99 3.07
N SER A 286 -38.44 17.24 2.97
CA SER A 286 -39.48 16.28 3.33
C SER A 286 -39.74 15.32 2.16
N LEU A 287 -40.24 14.12 2.47
CA LEU A 287 -40.50 13.02 1.52
C LEU A 287 -41.51 13.35 0.38
N ALA A 288 -42.08 14.55 0.36
CA ALA A 288 -43.01 15.01 -0.69
C ALA A 288 -42.31 15.57 -1.95
N ASP A 289 -41.02 15.96 -1.88
CA ASP A 289 -40.31 16.59 -3.00
C ASP A 289 -39.75 15.58 -4.04
N TYR A 290 -39.80 14.28 -3.72
CA TYR A 290 -39.30 13.22 -4.59
C TYR A 290 -40.28 12.84 -5.73
N HIS A 291 -41.59 13.02 -5.53
CA HIS A 291 -42.58 12.66 -6.55
C HIS A 291 -42.83 13.76 -7.59
N ASN A 292 -42.53 15.03 -7.29
CA ASN A 292 -42.68 16.13 -8.25
C ASN A 292 -41.47 16.33 -9.17
N SER A 293 -40.29 15.85 -8.78
CA SER A 293 -39.07 15.95 -9.60
C SER A 293 -39.06 14.94 -10.76
N GLN A 294 -39.71 13.77 -10.57
CA GLN A 294 -39.78 12.73 -11.60
C GLN A 294 -40.76 13.08 -12.74
N SER A 295 -41.86 13.79 -12.45
CA SER A 295 -42.83 14.24 -13.46
C SER A 295 -42.30 15.40 -14.32
N LEU A 296 -41.45 16.26 -13.75
CA LEU A 296 -40.79 17.35 -14.47
C LEU A 296 -39.66 16.85 -15.40
N GLU A 297 -38.98 15.75 -15.05
CA GLU A 297 -37.96 15.14 -15.92
C GLU A 297 -38.58 14.38 -17.11
N LEU A 298 -39.68 13.66 -16.88
CA LEU A 298 -40.41 12.93 -17.93
C LEU A 298 -40.98 13.89 -19.01
N ASN A 299 -41.57 15.01 -18.60
CA ASN A 299 -42.07 16.03 -19.54
C ASN A 299 -40.93 16.74 -20.32
N ARG A 300 -39.71 16.79 -19.76
CA ARG A 300 -38.55 17.39 -20.43
C ARG A 300 -37.99 16.47 -21.50
N ILE A 301 -37.99 15.15 -21.26
CA ILE A 301 -37.52 14.11 -22.20
C ILE A 301 -38.48 13.98 -23.40
N GLU A 302 -39.80 14.06 -23.19
CA GLU A 302 -40.78 14.04 -24.29
C GLU A 302 -40.66 15.27 -25.22
N SER A 303 -40.34 16.45 -24.68
CA SER A 303 -40.12 17.66 -25.50
C SER A 303 -38.85 17.60 -26.37
N ILE A 304 -37.81 16.92 -25.90
CA ILE A 304 -36.53 16.78 -26.61
C ILE A 304 -36.66 15.73 -27.73
N THR A 305 -37.38 14.65 -27.45
CA THR A 305 -37.64 13.59 -28.44
C THR A 305 -38.54 14.08 -29.57
N SER A 306 -39.53 14.93 -29.26
CA SER A 306 -40.41 15.54 -30.27
C SER A 306 -39.72 16.59 -31.14
N LYS A 307 -38.70 17.30 -30.61
CA LYS A 307 -37.90 18.27 -31.39
C LYS A 307 -36.89 17.61 -32.32
N ASN A 308 -36.37 16.43 -31.97
CA ASN A 308 -35.41 15.70 -32.83
C ASN A 308 -36.09 14.91 -33.96
N LEU A 309 -37.37 14.55 -33.84
CA LEU A 309 -38.12 13.90 -34.91
C LEU A 309 -38.60 14.87 -36.01
N ILE A 310 -38.70 16.17 -35.72
CA ILE A 310 -39.09 17.21 -36.70
C ILE A 310 -37.89 17.69 -37.53
N ASN A 311 -36.66 17.56 -37.03
CA ASN A 311 -35.46 18.02 -37.73
C ASN A 311 -34.84 16.99 -38.69
N ASN A 312 -35.27 15.72 -38.67
CA ASN A 312 -34.70 14.65 -39.49
C ASN A 312 -35.50 14.33 -40.77
N SER A 313 -36.51 15.13 -41.14
CA SER A 313 -37.29 14.94 -42.37
C SER A 313 -36.89 15.85 -43.54
N ASN A 314 -35.82 16.63 -43.42
CA ASN A 314 -35.35 17.54 -44.48
C ASN A 314 -33.82 17.44 -44.67
N GLN A 315 -33.28 16.25 -44.99
CA GLN A 315 -31.93 16.16 -45.57
C GLN A 315 -31.64 14.79 -46.23
N ASP A 316 -32.49 14.40 -47.17
CA ASP A 316 -32.08 13.50 -48.25
C ASP A 316 -31.86 14.37 -49.50
N ASP A 317 -30.59 14.50 -49.92
CA ASP A 317 -30.16 14.48 -51.32
C ASP A 317 -28.68 14.91 -51.44
N ASN A 318 -27.91 14.09 -52.16
CA ASN A 318 -26.55 14.32 -52.72
C ASN A 318 -25.34 14.09 -51.80
N ASN A 319 -24.79 12.88 -51.79
CA ASN A 319 -23.56 12.57 -52.57
C ASN A 319 -23.04 11.16 -52.29
N MET A 320 -22.91 10.41 -53.39
CA MET A 320 -22.31 9.09 -53.52
C MET A 320 -20.97 9.28 -54.24
N LEU A 321 -19.82 8.84 -53.68
CA LEU A 321 -18.61 8.43 -54.44
C LEU A 321 -17.42 8.05 -53.54
N GLY A 322 -16.91 6.81 -53.74
CA GLY A 322 -15.50 6.39 -53.61
C GLY A 322 -14.89 6.34 -52.20
N THR A 323 -14.12 5.36 -51.75
CA THR A 323 -13.31 4.34 -52.45
C THR A 323 -12.88 3.28 -51.44
N LYS A 324 -12.90 2.01 -51.88
CA LYS A 324 -12.19 0.85 -51.32
C LYS A 324 -10.70 0.87 -51.75
N TYR A 325 -9.93 -0.07 -51.17
CA TYR A 325 -8.53 -0.50 -51.45
C TYR A 325 -7.46 0.17 -50.55
N LEU A 326 -6.43 -0.51 -50.01
CA LEU A 326 -5.75 -1.75 -50.41
C LEU A 326 -4.91 -2.32 -49.22
N ASN A 327 -4.78 -3.65 -49.16
CA ASN A 327 -3.84 -4.45 -48.33
C ASN A 327 -2.36 -4.15 -48.65
N SER A 328 -1.44 -4.49 -47.75
CA SER A 328 -0.29 -5.35 -48.10
C SER A 328 0.54 -5.77 -46.87
N ASP A 329 0.64 -7.08 -46.72
CA ASP A 329 1.66 -7.82 -45.98
C ASP A 329 3.06 -7.56 -46.56
N LEU A 330 4.07 -7.43 -45.70
CA LEU A 330 5.47 -7.67 -46.02
C LEU A 330 6.29 -7.61 -44.72
N PHE A 331 6.74 -8.77 -44.21
CA PHE A 331 8.14 -9.00 -43.83
C PHE A 331 8.30 -10.47 -43.42
N SER A 332 8.97 -11.21 -44.31
CA SER A 332 9.43 -12.59 -44.21
C SER A 332 10.79 -12.67 -43.52
N ASP A 333 10.99 -13.75 -42.75
CA ASP A 333 12.24 -14.19 -42.16
C ASP A 333 13.31 -14.57 -43.22
N PRO A 334 14.61 -14.43 -42.91
CA PRO A 334 15.68 -15.15 -43.60
C PRO A 334 16.26 -16.32 -42.78
N GLU A 335 16.48 -17.43 -43.48
CA GLU A 335 17.03 -18.72 -43.05
C GLU A 335 18.49 -18.67 -42.54
N MET A 336 18.84 -19.61 -41.66
CA MET A 336 20.21 -19.96 -41.24
C MET A 336 20.93 -20.82 -42.29
N PRO A 337 22.27 -20.68 -42.46
CA PRO A 337 23.05 -21.55 -43.32
C PRO A 337 23.41 -22.89 -42.65
N LYS A 338 23.38 -23.96 -43.45
CA LYS A 338 23.76 -25.33 -43.10
C LYS A 338 25.29 -25.53 -43.17
N ASP A 339 25.82 -26.20 -42.17
CA ASP A 339 27.18 -26.72 -42.14
C ASP A 339 27.37 -27.85 -43.17
N ASN A 340 28.46 -27.74 -43.94
CA ASN A 340 29.03 -28.81 -44.75
C ASN A 340 30.36 -29.22 -44.12
N GLU A 341 30.40 -30.34 -43.39
CA GLU A 341 31.64 -31.08 -43.14
C GLU A 341 31.61 -32.40 -43.91
N LYS A 342 32.63 -32.56 -44.76
CA LYS A 342 33.00 -33.78 -45.46
C LYS A 342 33.64 -34.75 -44.48
N ASN A 343 33.17 -35.99 -44.48
CA ASN A 343 34.01 -37.20 -44.40
C ASN A 343 33.35 -38.28 -45.26
#